data_AF-A0A1W2BM93-F1
#
_entry.id   AF-A0A1W2BM93-F1
#
_cell.length_a   1.000
_cell.length_b   1.000
_cell.length_c   1.000
_cell.angle_alpha   90.00
_cell.angle_beta   90.00
_cell.angle_gamma   90.00
#
_symmetry.space_group_name_H-M   'P 1'
#
loop_
_entity.id
_entity.type
_entity.pdbx_description
1 polymer ?
#
loop_
_entity_poly.entity_id
_entity_poly.type
_entity_poly.pdbx_seq_one_letter_code
_entity_poly.pdbx_strand_id
1 'polypeptide(L)'
;MIRFYLFFLILIFHGHSADALAQVNPYPNRPITIMIPMGPGGTSDALGRIISPLLSEKLGQPVIVENRPGANGLIGEEYFSKVKSDGYTIMLGSGSASINLWLQSLSYDPRKSFVPVTMMSTLPMALIVNNKLGIQSMKEFIEYAKKAPTPINYGHWGDGSVAQLDAEILKTEAGIEMSGIPYKASPQVLNDTIGGQIEVSFVGAMAAAQHINGGKIQVLAVTSPTRTMVLPNTPTMTELGYPKVEVEAWFGFFVPRGTPENIKNMLSQALINIVQQSDVKAKLESQGFRVVGNTPDQFSKFYLSDIEKNGRAIKLISTNK
;
A
#
# COMPACT_ATOMS: atom_id res chain seq x y z
N MET A 1 -1.92 99.34 -12.40
CA MET A 1 -2.60 98.56 -13.46
C MET A 1 -1.99 97.16 -13.45
N ILE A 2 -2.45 96.25 -12.60
CA ILE A 2 -3.54 95.29 -12.87
C ILE A 2 -3.32 94.53 -14.19
N ARG A 3 -2.84 93.29 -14.09
CA ARG A 3 -3.47 92.11 -14.73
C ARG A 3 -2.80 90.82 -14.25
N PHE A 4 -3.52 90.15 -13.34
CA PHE A 4 -3.35 88.76 -12.94
C PHE A 4 -3.68 87.85 -14.13
N TYR A 5 -2.81 86.89 -14.45
CA TYR A 5 -3.18 85.70 -15.20
C TYR A 5 -2.77 84.47 -14.37
N LEU A 6 -3.79 83.82 -13.80
CA LEU A 6 -3.70 82.51 -13.18
C LEU A 6 -3.33 81.48 -14.26
N PHE A 7 -2.16 80.86 -14.13
CA PHE A 7 -1.84 79.61 -14.83
C PHE A 7 -2.33 78.44 -13.97
N PHE A 8 -3.42 77.80 -14.40
CA PHE A 8 -3.86 76.52 -13.84
C PHE A 8 -2.92 75.42 -14.36
N LEU A 9 -2.02 74.95 -13.50
CA LEU A 9 -1.16 73.81 -13.75
C LEU A 9 -1.94 72.55 -13.34
N ILE A 10 -2.63 71.92 -14.29
CA ILE A 10 -3.28 70.62 -14.08
C ILE A 10 -2.17 69.56 -14.11
N LEU A 11 -1.74 69.13 -12.92
CA LEU A 11 -0.92 67.95 -12.72
C LEU A 11 -1.79 66.70 -13.00
N ILE A 12 -1.64 66.13 -14.20
CA ILE A 12 -2.18 64.81 -14.52
C ILE A 12 -1.30 63.77 -13.82
N PHE A 13 -1.69 63.36 -12.62
CA PHE A 13 -1.17 62.14 -12.00
C PHE A 13 -1.61 60.94 -12.87
N HIS A 14 -0.70 60.46 -13.72
CA HIS A 14 -0.84 59.14 -14.32
C HIS A 14 -0.60 58.12 -13.20
N GLY A 15 -1.69 57.72 -12.55
CA GLY A 15 -1.71 56.56 -11.67
C GLY A 15 -1.24 55.35 -12.46
N HIS A 16 0.02 54.97 -12.29
CA HIS A 16 0.47 53.65 -12.66
C HIS A 16 -0.26 52.70 -11.72
N SER A 17 -1.33 52.08 -12.23
CA SER A 17 -1.83 50.83 -11.68
C SER A 17 -0.65 49.86 -11.69
N ALA A 18 0.01 49.72 -10.54
CA ALA A 18 0.89 48.60 -10.32
C ALA A 18 -0.01 47.37 -10.37
N ASP A 19 -0.04 46.71 -11.52
CA ASP A 19 -0.53 45.35 -11.63
C ASP A 19 0.25 44.55 -10.59
N ALA A 20 -0.38 44.32 -9.44
CA ALA A 20 0.07 43.36 -8.47
C ALA A 20 0.01 42.01 -9.18
N LEU A 21 1.11 41.64 -9.85
CA LEU A 21 1.37 40.28 -10.27
C LEU A 21 1.13 39.44 -9.03
N ALA A 22 -0.01 38.75 -9.00
CA ALA A 22 -0.30 37.77 -7.98
C ALA A 22 0.93 36.88 -7.91
N GLN A 23 1.68 36.98 -6.82
CA GLN A 23 2.79 36.09 -6.56
C GLN A 23 2.16 34.70 -6.46
N VAL A 24 2.18 33.97 -7.57
CA VAL A 24 1.92 32.54 -7.59
C VAL A 24 2.99 31.97 -6.70
N ASN A 25 2.66 31.78 -5.43
CA ASN A 25 3.53 31.13 -4.48
C ASN A 25 3.81 29.73 -5.05
N PRO A 26 5.02 29.47 -5.57
CA PRO A 26 5.28 28.22 -6.27
C PRO A 26 5.15 27.09 -5.25
N TYR A 27 4.31 26.10 -5.56
CA TYR A 27 4.26 24.88 -4.77
C TYR A 27 5.51 24.03 -5.06
N PRO A 28 6.16 23.42 -4.05
CA PRO A 28 5.95 23.63 -2.61
C PRO A 28 6.80 24.78 -2.06
N ASN A 29 6.25 25.57 -1.12
CA ASN A 29 6.96 26.67 -0.44
C ASN A 29 7.01 26.54 1.09
N ARG A 30 6.62 25.38 1.61
CA ARG A 30 6.66 25.01 3.03
C ARG A 30 6.79 23.48 3.14
N PRO A 31 7.06 22.95 4.34
CA PRO A 31 7.17 21.52 4.54
C PRO A 31 5.94 20.72 4.09
N ILE A 32 6.17 19.52 3.56
CA ILE A 32 5.16 18.54 3.20
C ILE A 32 5.15 17.43 4.27
N THR A 33 3.96 16.96 4.65
CA THR A 33 3.78 15.82 5.55
C THR A 33 3.42 14.58 4.75
N ILE A 34 4.22 13.51 4.89
CA ILE A 34 3.81 12.14 4.58
C ILE A 34 3.09 11.61 5.82
N MET A 35 1.77 11.58 5.77
CA MET A 35 0.94 10.99 6.80
C MET A 35 0.82 9.48 6.57
N ILE A 36 1.06 8.70 7.61
CA ILE A 36 1.01 7.25 7.59
C ILE A 36 -0.06 6.78 8.58
N PRO A 37 -1.15 6.12 8.13
CA PRO A 37 -2.21 5.64 9.03
C PRO A 37 -1.79 4.47 9.95
N MET A 38 -0.51 4.10 9.95
CA MET A 38 0.06 2.98 10.69
C MET A 38 1.06 3.45 11.74
N GLY A 39 1.28 2.62 12.76
CA GLY A 39 2.18 2.93 13.86
C GLY A 39 3.65 3.03 13.43
N PRO A 40 4.48 3.78 14.19
CA PRO A 40 5.92 3.88 13.94
C PRO A 40 6.62 2.52 14.06
N GLY A 41 7.71 2.32 13.32
CA GLY A 41 8.49 1.07 13.32
C GLY A 41 7.88 -0.07 12.49
N GLY A 42 6.68 0.10 11.94
CA GLY A 42 6.07 -0.85 10.99
C GLY A 42 6.52 -0.65 9.54
N THR A 43 6.06 -1.52 8.65
CA THR A 43 6.45 -1.50 7.23
C THR A 43 6.21 -0.16 6.54
N SER A 44 5.02 0.42 6.67
CA SER A 44 4.72 1.71 6.04
C SER A 44 5.61 2.84 6.58
N ASP A 45 5.92 2.82 7.88
CA ASP A 45 6.82 3.81 8.50
C ASP A 45 8.25 3.71 7.95
N ALA A 46 8.78 2.49 7.84
CA ALA A 46 10.09 2.25 7.23
C ALA A 46 10.15 2.77 5.79
N LEU A 47 9.12 2.48 4.97
CA LEU A 47 9.02 2.95 3.60
C LEU A 47 8.92 4.49 3.53
N GLY A 48 8.06 5.11 4.35
CA GLY A 48 7.93 6.56 4.42
C GLY A 48 9.27 7.23 4.77
N ARG A 49 10.03 6.67 5.71
CA ARG A 49 11.35 7.19 6.11
C ARG A 49 12.43 6.99 5.05
N ILE A 50 12.30 5.98 4.17
CA ILE A 50 13.18 5.81 3.01
C ILE A 50 12.90 6.91 1.97
N ILE A 51 11.63 7.20 1.71
CA ILE A 51 11.21 8.13 0.65
C ILE A 51 11.31 9.61 1.07
N SER A 52 11.02 9.93 2.32
CA SER A 52 10.97 11.31 2.83
C SER A 52 12.21 12.16 2.50
N PRO A 53 13.46 11.73 2.81
CA PRO A 53 14.63 12.54 2.48
C PRO A 53 14.82 12.74 0.97
N LEU A 54 14.54 11.72 0.16
CA LEU A 54 14.66 11.77 -1.30
C LEU A 54 13.63 12.71 -1.92
N LEU A 55 12.40 12.68 -1.41
CA LEU A 55 11.34 13.60 -1.82
C LEU A 55 11.66 15.03 -1.39
N SER A 56 12.27 15.19 -0.21
CA SER A 56 12.71 16.50 0.28
C SER A 56 13.79 17.12 -0.61
N GLU A 57 14.80 16.33 -0.98
CA GLU A 57 15.83 16.75 -1.94
C GLU A 57 15.21 17.10 -3.30
N LYS A 58 14.30 16.26 -3.80
CA LYS A 58 13.67 16.46 -5.11
C LYS A 58 12.80 17.72 -5.17
N LEU A 59 12.12 18.07 -4.09
CA LEU A 59 11.16 19.18 -4.03
C LEU A 59 11.73 20.46 -3.41
N GLY A 60 12.93 20.42 -2.83
CA GLY A 60 13.57 21.57 -2.20
C GLY A 60 12.87 22.07 -0.94
N GLN A 61 12.00 21.25 -0.34
CA GLN A 61 11.28 21.56 0.90
C GLN A 61 11.39 20.38 1.86
N PRO A 62 11.38 20.61 3.19
CA PRO A 62 11.37 19.52 4.16
C PRO A 62 10.16 18.60 3.94
N VAL A 63 10.40 17.29 3.94
CA VAL A 63 9.33 16.29 3.96
C VAL A 63 9.40 15.58 5.30
N ILE A 64 8.29 15.54 6.02
CA ILE A 64 8.18 15.04 7.39
C ILE A 64 7.25 13.83 7.40
N VAL A 65 7.66 12.76 8.09
CA VAL A 65 6.81 11.59 8.32
C VAL A 65 6.02 11.76 9.61
N GLU A 66 4.70 11.63 9.53
CA GLU A 66 3.79 11.67 10.68
C GLU A 66 2.92 10.41 10.74
N ASN A 67 3.05 9.63 11.81
CA ASN A 67 2.23 8.44 12.03
C ASN A 67 0.92 8.80 12.74
N ARG A 68 -0.21 8.29 12.24
CA ARG A 68 -1.55 8.43 12.85
C ARG A 68 -2.23 7.06 12.97
N PRO A 69 -1.79 6.20 13.92
CA PRO A 69 -2.31 4.85 14.06
C PRO A 69 -3.71 4.81 14.70
N GLY A 70 -4.38 3.67 14.54
CA GLY A 70 -5.58 3.30 15.28
C GLY A 70 -6.64 2.65 14.40
N ALA A 71 -7.36 1.65 14.95
CA ALA A 71 -8.44 0.93 14.28
C ALA A 71 -8.09 0.47 12.85
N ASN A 72 -6.96 -0.22 12.69
CA ASN A 72 -6.44 -0.67 11.39
C ASN A 72 -6.28 0.48 10.38
N GLY A 73 -5.78 1.63 10.83
CA GLY A 73 -5.56 2.81 10.01
C GLY A 73 -6.77 3.70 9.81
N LEU A 74 -7.96 3.28 10.25
CA LEU A 74 -9.18 4.06 10.09
C LEU A 74 -9.04 5.49 10.63
N ILE A 75 -8.43 5.67 11.80
CA ILE A 75 -8.31 7.00 12.42
C ILE A 75 -7.49 7.96 11.53
N GLY A 76 -6.36 7.48 11.01
CA GLY A 76 -5.50 8.26 10.11
C GLY A 76 -6.17 8.52 8.76
N GLU A 77 -6.87 7.52 8.21
CA GLU A 77 -7.62 7.62 6.95
C GLU A 77 -8.80 8.59 7.05
N GLU A 78 -9.57 8.55 8.15
CA GLU A 78 -10.65 9.50 8.42
C GLU A 78 -10.09 10.92 8.55
N TYR A 79 -8.98 11.10 9.28
CA TYR A 79 -8.30 12.39 9.33
C TYR A 79 -7.91 12.87 7.93
N PHE A 80 -7.26 12.01 7.13
CA PHE A 80 -6.82 12.33 5.78
C PHE A 80 -7.97 12.77 4.87
N SER A 81 -9.13 12.13 5.01
CA SER A 81 -10.32 12.45 4.23
C SER A 81 -10.81 13.89 4.43
N LYS A 82 -10.39 14.54 5.53
CA LYS A 82 -10.74 15.92 5.92
C LYS A 82 -9.59 16.91 5.76
N VAL A 83 -8.40 16.47 5.33
CA VAL A 83 -7.23 17.35 5.15
C VAL A 83 -7.45 18.29 3.97
N LYS A 84 -6.87 19.50 4.06
CA LYS A 84 -6.86 20.47 2.96
C LYS A 84 -6.26 19.84 1.71
N SER A 85 -6.93 20.03 0.58
CA SER A 85 -6.51 19.53 -0.72
C SER A 85 -5.46 20.44 -1.38
N ASP A 86 -4.44 20.86 -0.63
CA ASP A 86 -3.41 21.81 -1.04
C ASP A 86 -2.04 21.14 -1.34
N GLY A 87 -1.99 19.80 -1.23
CA GLY A 87 -0.80 18.99 -1.50
C GLY A 87 0.28 19.00 -0.43
N TYR A 88 0.07 19.67 0.70
CA TYR A 88 1.06 19.68 1.80
C TYR A 88 0.89 18.54 2.79
N THR A 89 -0.18 17.75 2.65
CA THR A 89 -0.28 16.45 3.30
C THR A 89 -0.61 15.41 2.25
N ILE A 90 0.24 14.41 2.14
CA ILE A 90 0.05 13.23 1.30
C ILE A 90 -0.01 12.01 2.20
N MET A 91 -0.78 11.00 1.82
CA MET A 91 -0.91 9.77 2.61
C MET A 91 -0.08 8.66 1.97
N LEU A 92 0.77 7.99 2.74
CA LEU A 92 1.29 6.68 2.38
C LEU A 92 0.34 5.61 2.92
N GLY A 93 -0.59 5.18 2.07
CA GLY A 93 -1.60 4.18 2.37
C GLY A 93 -1.13 2.75 2.14
N SER A 94 -1.91 1.82 2.66
CA SER A 94 -1.75 0.38 2.48
C SER A 94 -3.12 -0.28 2.26
N GLY A 95 -3.20 -1.61 2.25
CA GLY A 95 -4.46 -2.36 2.10
C GLY A 95 -5.59 -1.96 3.07
N SER A 96 -5.29 -1.32 4.22
CA SER A 96 -6.32 -0.73 5.09
C SER A 96 -7.28 0.20 4.33
N ALA A 97 -6.74 0.99 3.40
CA ALA A 97 -7.49 1.98 2.64
C ALA A 97 -8.49 1.36 1.66
N SER A 98 -8.34 0.08 1.31
CA SER A 98 -9.27 -0.65 0.43
C SER A 98 -10.17 -1.64 1.16
N ILE A 99 -9.89 -1.95 2.44
CA ILE A 99 -10.64 -2.97 3.20
C ILE A 99 -11.53 -2.39 4.29
N ASN A 100 -11.18 -1.27 4.89
CA ASN A 100 -11.89 -0.73 6.06
C ASN A 100 -13.38 -0.45 5.79
N LEU A 101 -13.76 -0.08 4.56
CA LEU A 101 -15.17 0.13 4.18
C LEU A 101 -16.06 -1.11 4.27
N TRP A 102 -15.44 -2.30 4.29
CA TRP A 102 -16.14 -3.58 4.34
C TRP A 102 -16.18 -4.17 5.75
N LEU A 103 -15.30 -3.71 6.63
CA LEU A 103 -15.18 -4.21 8.00
C LEU A 103 -15.95 -3.33 9.01
N GLN A 104 -16.18 -2.07 8.68
CA GLN A 104 -16.74 -1.08 9.61
C GLN A 104 -17.46 0.05 8.87
N SER A 105 -18.34 0.75 9.58
CA SER A 105 -19.00 1.95 9.07
C SER A 105 -18.02 3.11 8.99
N LEU A 106 -17.98 3.82 7.87
CA LEU A 106 -17.07 4.93 7.62
C LEU A 106 -17.83 6.27 7.55
N SER A 107 -17.19 7.34 8.03
CA SER A 107 -17.66 8.72 7.84
C SER A 107 -17.23 9.32 6.49
N TYR A 108 -16.50 8.58 5.67
CA TYR A 108 -15.99 8.98 4.36
C TYR A 108 -16.12 7.84 3.35
N ASP A 109 -16.10 8.17 2.05
CA ASP A 109 -16.04 7.17 0.99
C ASP A 109 -14.59 7.08 0.45
N PRO A 110 -13.83 6.01 0.76
CA PRO A 110 -12.42 5.89 0.33
C PRO A 110 -12.24 6.00 -1.19
N ARG A 111 -13.23 5.56 -1.98
CA ARG A 111 -13.20 5.63 -3.46
C ARG A 111 -13.24 7.08 -3.97
N LYS A 112 -13.72 8.01 -3.15
CA LYS A 112 -13.90 9.42 -3.51
C LYS A 112 -12.93 10.32 -2.77
N SER A 113 -12.62 10.02 -1.51
CA SER A 113 -11.82 10.87 -0.64
C SER A 113 -10.33 10.79 -0.93
N PHE A 114 -9.85 9.64 -1.42
CA PHE A 114 -8.44 9.41 -1.68
C PHE A 114 -8.17 9.39 -3.18
N VAL A 115 -7.28 10.28 -3.63
CA VAL A 115 -6.87 10.37 -5.03
C VAL A 115 -5.51 9.69 -5.18
N PRO A 116 -5.43 8.55 -5.89
CA PRO A 116 -4.20 7.80 -6.11
C PRO A 116 -3.13 8.63 -6.85
N VAL A 117 -1.88 8.55 -6.39
CA VAL A 117 -0.71 9.26 -6.99
C VAL A 117 0.25 8.28 -7.64
N THR A 118 0.66 7.24 -6.92
CA THR A 118 1.45 6.11 -7.43
C THR A 118 1.40 4.97 -6.42
N MET A 119 1.30 3.74 -6.90
CA MET A 119 1.65 2.57 -6.11
C MET A 119 3.16 2.49 -6.10
N MET A 120 3.78 2.65 -4.93
CA MET A 120 5.23 2.67 -4.79
C MET A 120 5.78 1.25 -4.87
N SER A 121 5.20 0.34 -4.10
CA SER A 121 5.70 -1.02 -3.98
C SER A 121 4.61 -1.99 -3.56
N THR A 122 4.85 -3.26 -3.84
CA THR A 122 4.15 -4.37 -3.21
C THR A 122 5.12 -5.17 -2.35
N LEU A 123 4.57 -6.00 -1.49
CA LEU A 123 5.28 -7.00 -0.69
C LEU A 123 4.69 -8.36 -1.06
N PRO A 124 5.40 -9.13 -1.90
CA PRO A 124 5.02 -10.48 -2.28
C PRO A 124 4.81 -11.38 -1.05
N MET A 125 3.74 -12.17 -1.07
CA MET A 125 3.50 -13.23 -0.10
C MET A 125 3.95 -14.58 -0.68
N ALA A 126 4.18 -15.54 0.21
CA ALA A 126 4.53 -16.91 -0.13
C ALA A 126 3.63 -17.86 0.67
N LEU A 127 3.08 -18.86 -0.03
CA LEU A 127 2.40 -19.98 0.60
C LEU A 127 3.45 -20.96 1.11
N ILE A 128 3.47 -21.16 2.43
CA ILE A 128 4.38 -22.07 3.10
C ILE A 128 3.61 -23.19 3.79
N VAL A 129 4.19 -24.38 3.81
CA VAL A 129 3.69 -25.53 4.56
C VAL A 129 4.76 -26.05 5.51
N ASN A 130 4.35 -26.67 6.62
CA ASN A 130 5.28 -27.36 7.51
C ASN A 130 5.84 -28.63 6.83
N ASN A 131 7.15 -28.86 6.91
CA ASN A 131 7.79 -30.00 6.24
C ASN A 131 7.38 -31.37 6.78
N LYS A 132 6.82 -31.46 8.00
CA LYS A 132 6.30 -32.74 8.54
C LYS A 132 5.14 -33.29 7.72
N LEU A 133 4.48 -32.48 6.89
CA LEU A 133 3.43 -32.93 5.98
C LEU A 133 3.96 -33.72 4.78
N GLY A 134 5.26 -33.61 4.48
CA GLY A 134 5.86 -34.28 3.31
C GLY A 134 5.41 -33.71 1.96
N ILE A 135 4.77 -32.56 1.94
CA ILE A 135 4.26 -31.88 0.73
C ILE A 135 5.38 -31.06 0.09
N GLN A 136 5.61 -31.28 -1.20
CA GLN A 136 6.67 -30.61 -1.97
C GLN A 136 6.14 -29.71 -3.09
N SER A 137 4.86 -29.82 -3.43
CA SER A 137 4.26 -29.08 -4.54
C SER A 137 2.85 -28.59 -4.24
N MET A 138 2.39 -27.56 -4.98
CA MET A 138 1.01 -27.09 -4.91
C MET A 138 -0.02 -28.18 -5.24
N LYS A 139 0.32 -29.06 -6.19
CA LYS A 139 -0.54 -30.18 -6.55
C LYS A 139 -0.73 -31.13 -5.37
N GLU A 140 0.36 -31.53 -4.71
CA GLU A 140 0.32 -32.36 -3.50
C GLU A 140 -0.44 -31.67 -2.37
N PHE A 141 -0.26 -30.37 -2.17
CA PHE A 141 -0.99 -29.62 -1.16
C PHE A 141 -2.50 -29.69 -1.37
N ILE A 142 -2.96 -29.46 -2.61
CA ILE A 142 -4.40 -29.48 -2.93
C ILE A 142 -4.96 -30.90 -2.82
N GLU A 143 -4.22 -31.91 -3.26
CA GLU A 143 -4.63 -33.30 -3.09
C GLU A 143 -4.71 -33.70 -1.61
N TYR A 144 -3.75 -33.26 -0.80
CA TYR A 144 -3.75 -33.45 0.64
C TYR A 144 -4.96 -32.75 1.29
N ALA A 145 -5.21 -31.49 0.95
CA ALA A 145 -6.35 -30.72 1.46
C ALA A 145 -7.71 -31.33 1.12
N LYS A 146 -7.88 -31.86 -0.10
CA LYS A 146 -9.13 -32.52 -0.51
C LYS A 146 -9.40 -33.84 0.20
N LYS A 147 -8.34 -34.53 0.64
CA LYS A 147 -8.43 -35.83 1.33
C LYS A 147 -8.41 -35.70 2.86
N ALA A 148 -8.12 -34.51 3.39
CA ALA A 148 -8.00 -34.30 4.82
C ALA A 148 -9.35 -34.59 5.51
N PRO A 149 -9.38 -35.43 6.57
CA PRO A 149 -10.63 -35.76 7.27
C PRO A 149 -11.21 -34.56 8.04
N THR A 150 -10.37 -33.57 8.33
CA THR A 150 -10.74 -32.27 8.89
C THR A 150 -10.07 -31.18 8.06
N PRO A 151 -10.66 -29.96 7.97
CA PRO A 151 -10.02 -28.86 7.26
C PRO A 151 -8.62 -28.57 7.79
N ILE A 152 -7.68 -28.25 6.90
CA ILE A 152 -6.30 -27.90 7.26
C ILE A 152 -6.29 -26.55 7.99
N ASN A 153 -5.50 -26.40 9.05
CA ASN A 153 -5.40 -25.11 9.73
C ASN A 153 -4.41 -24.19 9.02
N TYR A 154 -4.84 -22.95 8.77
CA TYR A 154 -3.98 -21.88 8.29
C TYR A 154 -3.88 -20.74 9.29
N GLY A 155 -2.70 -20.15 9.43
CA GLY A 155 -2.52 -18.98 10.31
C GLY A 155 -2.75 -17.66 9.57
N HIS A 156 -3.40 -16.70 10.24
CA HIS A 156 -3.53 -15.30 9.79
C HIS A 156 -3.45 -14.34 10.98
N TRP A 157 -3.16 -13.05 10.76
CA TRP A 157 -2.98 -12.07 11.85
C TRP A 157 -4.16 -11.11 12.03
N GLY A 158 -5.38 -11.64 11.89
CA GLY A 158 -6.62 -10.89 12.07
C GLY A 158 -7.50 -10.87 10.83
N ASP A 159 -8.76 -10.51 11.05
CA ASP A 159 -9.77 -10.42 10.00
C ASP A 159 -9.41 -9.32 9.00
N GLY A 160 -9.44 -9.65 7.71
CA GLY A 160 -9.03 -8.78 6.61
C GLY A 160 -7.51 -8.67 6.40
N SER A 161 -6.69 -9.44 7.13
CA SER A 161 -5.26 -9.53 6.80
C SER A 161 -5.05 -10.15 5.42
N VAL A 162 -3.96 -9.74 4.74
CA VAL A 162 -3.59 -10.29 3.42
C VAL A 162 -3.53 -11.81 3.43
N ALA A 163 -2.98 -12.42 4.49
CA ALA A 163 -2.93 -13.88 4.61
C ALA A 163 -4.31 -14.55 4.68
N GLN A 164 -5.28 -13.94 5.37
CA GLN A 164 -6.65 -14.45 5.39
C GLN A 164 -7.28 -14.34 4.00
N LEU A 165 -7.10 -13.19 3.33
CA LEU A 165 -7.63 -12.98 1.98
C LEU A 165 -7.05 -13.98 0.98
N ASP A 166 -5.73 -14.18 0.97
CA ASP A 166 -5.06 -15.15 0.11
C ASP A 166 -5.57 -16.58 0.37
N ALA A 167 -5.74 -16.97 1.64
CA ALA A 167 -6.25 -18.29 2.01
C ALA A 167 -7.70 -18.49 1.56
N GLU A 168 -8.59 -17.51 1.78
CA GLU A 168 -9.99 -17.61 1.38
C GLU A 168 -10.19 -17.60 -0.15
N ILE A 169 -9.34 -16.87 -0.88
CA ILE A 169 -9.34 -16.92 -2.34
C ILE A 169 -8.81 -18.29 -2.81
N LEU A 170 -7.74 -18.81 -2.20
CA LEU A 170 -7.21 -20.13 -2.55
C LEU A 170 -8.24 -21.25 -2.29
N LYS A 171 -8.94 -21.23 -1.15
CA LYS A 171 -10.03 -22.16 -0.84
C LYS A 171 -11.05 -22.21 -1.98
N THR A 172 -11.48 -21.03 -2.43
CA THR A 172 -12.46 -20.87 -3.50
C THR A 172 -11.93 -21.36 -4.85
N GLU A 173 -10.72 -20.93 -5.24
CA GLU A 173 -10.16 -21.25 -6.56
C GLU A 173 -9.72 -22.71 -6.68
N ALA A 174 -9.23 -23.33 -5.59
CA ALA A 174 -8.77 -24.71 -5.58
C ALA A 174 -9.87 -25.72 -5.21
N GLY A 175 -11.01 -25.25 -4.70
CA GLY A 175 -12.10 -26.08 -4.18
C GLY A 175 -11.63 -26.94 -3.01
N ILE A 176 -11.02 -26.30 -2.00
CA ILE A 176 -10.48 -26.94 -0.80
C ILE A 176 -11.02 -26.27 0.46
N GLU A 177 -11.05 -27.02 1.56
CA GLU A 177 -11.47 -26.53 2.86
C GLU A 177 -10.26 -26.31 3.77
N MET A 178 -10.24 -25.15 4.44
CA MET A 178 -9.20 -24.77 5.41
C MET A 178 -9.81 -23.93 6.53
N SER A 179 -9.30 -24.12 7.75
CA SER A 179 -9.70 -23.42 8.98
C SER A 179 -8.73 -22.32 9.34
N GLY A 180 -9.21 -21.08 9.50
CA GLY A 180 -8.37 -19.93 9.87
C GLY A 180 -8.11 -19.86 11.37
N ILE A 181 -6.83 -19.80 11.75
CA ILE A 181 -6.35 -19.62 13.12
C ILE A 181 -5.81 -18.20 13.27
N PRO A 182 -6.44 -17.35 14.10
CA PRO A 182 -6.03 -15.97 14.27
C PRO A 182 -4.83 -15.84 15.22
N TYR A 183 -3.89 -14.98 14.84
CA TYR A 183 -2.71 -14.59 15.59
C TYR A 183 -2.67 -13.07 15.79
N LYS A 184 -1.83 -12.60 16.72
CA LYS A 184 -1.68 -11.16 16.96
C LYS A 184 -0.80 -10.47 15.92
N ALA A 185 0.12 -11.20 15.28
CA ALA A 185 1.05 -10.66 14.29
C ALA A 185 1.63 -11.74 13.35
N SER A 186 2.05 -11.33 12.15
CA SER A 186 2.64 -12.20 11.13
C SER A 186 3.85 -13.05 11.61
N PRO A 187 4.80 -12.54 12.43
CA PRO A 187 5.90 -13.37 12.92
C PRO A 187 5.46 -14.57 13.77
N GLN A 188 4.34 -14.46 14.48
CA GLN A 188 3.80 -15.59 15.27
C GLN A 188 3.29 -16.70 14.34
N VAL A 189 2.58 -16.33 13.27
CA VAL A 189 2.10 -17.27 12.24
C VAL A 189 3.26 -18.07 11.63
N LEU A 190 4.33 -17.38 11.25
CA LEU A 190 5.52 -18.01 10.68
C LEU A 190 6.16 -19.01 11.65
N ASN A 191 6.38 -18.60 12.91
CA ASN A 191 7.00 -19.44 13.92
C ASN A 191 6.18 -20.70 14.21
N ASP A 192 4.85 -20.57 14.29
CA ASP A 192 3.96 -21.70 14.54
C ASP A 192 3.85 -22.62 13.32
N THR A 193 3.93 -22.08 12.11
CA THR A 193 4.07 -22.90 10.89
C THR A 193 5.39 -23.65 10.87
N ILE A 194 6.50 -23.04 11.28
CA ILE A 194 7.82 -23.69 11.42
C ILE A 194 7.78 -24.79 12.50
N GLY A 195 7.14 -24.52 13.64
CA GLY A 195 6.98 -25.48 14.74
C GLY A 195 6.04 -26.64 14.42
N GLY A 196 5.13 -26.44 13.46
CA GLY A 196 4.09 -27.39 13.08
C GLY A 196 2.88 -27.35 14.01
N GLN A 197 2.61 -26.19 14.63
CA GLN A 197 1.38 -25.95 15.37
C GLN A 197 0.21 -25.63 14.43
N ILE A 198 0.53 -25.08 13.25
CA ILE A 198 -0.38 -24.92 12.11
C ILE A 198 0.30 -25.50 10.85
N GLU A 199 -0.49 -26.03 9.93
CA GLU A 199 0.02 -26.74 8.76
C GLU A 199 0.50 -25.83 7.64
N VAL A 200 -0.20 -24.70 7.43
CA VAL A 200 0.00 -23.84 6.27
C VAL A 200 -0.15 -22.36 6.65
N SER A 201 0.52 -21.47 5.95
CA SER A 201 0.26 -20.03 6.05
C SER A 201 0.74 -19.25 4.83
N PHE A 202 0.17 -18.06 4.65
CA PHE A 202 0.74 -17.04 3.77
C PHE A 202 1.58 -16.08 4.61
N VAL A 203 2.86 -15.97 4.30
CA VAL A 203 3.81 -15.06 4.96
C VAL A 203 4.59 -14.27 3.93
N GLY A 204 5.26 -13.18 4.31
CA GLY A 204 6.08 -12.40 3.38
C GLY A 204 7.16 -13.28 2.72
N ALA A 205 7.32 -13.18 1.41
CA ALA A 205 8.23 -14.04 0.63
C ALA A 205 9.68 -13.99 1.12
N MET A 206 10.18 -12.81 1.50
CA MET A 206 11.51 -12.66 2.10
C MET A 206 11.64 -13.38 3.44
N ALA A 207 10.61 -13.30 4.30
CA ALA A 207 10.62 -14.00 5.57
C ALA A 207 10.62 -15.52 5.35
N ALA A 208 9.80 -16.03 4.42
CA ALA A 208 9.84 -17.44 4.03
C ALA A 208 11.23 -17.86 3.52
N ALA A 209 11.86 -17.05 2.67
CA ALA A 209 13.20 -17.31 2.12
C ALA A 209 14.28 -17.42 3.20
N GLN A 210 14.17 -16.66 4.30
CA GLN A 210 15.12 -16.75 5.43
C GLN A 210 15.04 -18.09 6.18
N HIS A 211 13.92 -18.82 6.09
CA HIS A 211 13.68 -20.05 6.84
C HIS A 211 13.67 -21.32 5.98
N ILE A 212 13.67 -21.21 4.66
CA ILE A 212 13.61 -22.38 3.75
C ILE A 212 14.82 -23.32 3.95
N ASN A 213 16.02 -22.77 4.14
CA ASN A 213 17.25 -23.55 4.32
C ASN A 213 17.30 -24.29 5.67
N GLY A 214 16.46 -23.91 6.64
CA GLY A 214 16.34 -24.60 7.92
C GLY A 214 15.61 -25.95 7.82
N GLY A 215 15.02 -26.28 6.65
CA GLY A 215 14.36 -27.55 6.40
C GLY A 215 13.11 -27.81 7.25
N LYS A 216 12.50 -26.75 7.81
CA LYS A 216 11.28 -26.85 8.63
C LYS A 216 10.01 -26.49 7.89
N ILE A 217 10.13 -25.73 6.81
CA ILE A 217 9.02 -25.33 5.94
C ILE A 217 9.40 -25.57 4.48
N GLN A 218 8.37 -25.77 3.66
CA GLN A 218 8.46 -25.80 2.20
C GLN A 218 7.69 -24.61 1.66
N VAL A 219 8.28 -23.90 0.70
CA VAL A 219 7.58 -22.81 -0.01
C VAL A 219 7.00 -23.35 -1.31
N LEU A 220 5.68 -23.28 -1.46
CA LEU A 220 4.96 -23.90 -2.57
C LEU A 220 4.72 -22.93 -3.73
N ALA A 221 4.44 -21.67 -3.42
CA ALA A 221 4.14 -20.64 -4.40
C ALA A 221 4.36 -19.23 -3.84
N VAL A 222 4.54 -18.25 -4.72
CA VAL A 222 4.48 -16.81 -4.39
C VAL A 222 3.24 -16.15 -5.01
N THR A 223 2.69 -15.13 -4.35
CA THR A 223 1.49 -14.40 -4.81
C THR A 223 1.80 -13.27 -5.77
N SER A 224 3.08 -12.94 -6.00
CA SER A 224 3.47 -11.94 -6.97
C SER A 224 3.25 -12.42 -8.41
N PRO A 225 2.97 -11.51 -9.36
CA PRO A 225 2.71 -11.87 -10.76
C PRO A 225 3.95 -12.46 -11.48
N THR A 226 5.13 -12.26 -10.90
CA THR A 226 6.40 -12.83 -11.36
C THR A 226 7.17 -13.40 -10.18
N ARG A 227 8.08 -14.34 -10.43
CA ARG A 227 8.93 -14.90 -9.38
C ARG A 227 9.77 -13.82 -8.71
N THR A 228 9.98 -13.96 -7.41
CA THR A 228 10.72 -12.96 -6.63
C THR A 228 12.22 -13.24 -6.68
N MET A 229 13.06 -12.21 -6.53
CA MET A 229 14.51 -12.41 -6.46
C MET A 229 14.96 -13.22 -5.24
N VAL A 230 14.19 -13.17 -4.14
CA VAL A 230 14.47 -13.92 -2.90
C VAL A 230 14.04 -15.39 -3.00
N LEU A 231 13.15 -15.73 -3.93
CA LEU A 231 12.66 -17.09 -4.20
C LEU A 231 12.60 -17.36 -5.72
N PRO A 232 13.75 -17.35 -6.43
CA PRO A 232 13.77 -17.39 -7.90
C PRO A 232 13.28 -18.73 -8.47
N ASN A 233 13.35 -19.80 -7.68
CA ASN A 233 12.95 -21.15 -8.08
C ASN A 233 11.50 -21.47 -7.69
N THR A 234 10.84 -20.63 -6.90
CA THR A 234 9.46 -20.85 -6.45
C THR A 234 8.49 -20.32 -7.52
N PRO A 235 7.53 -21.15 -7.98
CA PRO A 235 6.57 -20.71 -8.97
C PRO A 235 5.57 -19.68 -8.42
N THR A 236 4.95 -18.91 -9.31
CA THR A 236 3.86 -18.00 -8.92
C THR A 236 2.51 -18.73 -8.86
N MET A 237 1.55 -18.19 -8.12
CA MET A 237 0.16 -18.69 -8.15
C MET A 237 -0.42 -18.66 -9.56
N THR A 238 -0.08 -17.66 -10.36
CA THR A 238 -0.46 -17.54 -11.79
C THR A 238 0.08 -18.70 -12.63
N GLU A 239 1.37 -19.01 -12.51
CA GLU A 239 2.04 -20.12 -13.22
C GLU A 239 1.40 -21.48 -12.88
N LEU A 240 0.82 -21.59 -11.68
CA LEU A 240 0.19 -22.80 -11.15
C LEU A 240 -1.31 -22.89 -11.44
N GLY A 241 -1.90 -21.90 -12.12
CA GLY A 241 -3.31 -21.88 -12.51
C GLY A 241 -4.25 -21.23 -11.49
N TYR A 242 -3.73 -20.48 -10.52
CA TYR A 242 -4.50 -19.77 -9.49
C TYR A 242 -4.33 -18.23 -9.58
N PRO A 243 -4.59 -17.59 -10.74
CA PRO A 243 -4.29 -16.18 -10.97
C PRO A 243 -5.10 -15.20 -10.10
N LYS A 244 -6.14 -15.67 -9.39
CA LYS A 244 -6.86 -14.81 -8.44
C LYS A 244 -6.20 -14.75 -7.07
N VAL A 245 -5.35 -15.73 -6.73
CA VAL A 245 -4.53 -15.80 -5.50
C VAL A 245 -3.27 -14.93 -5.67
N GLU A 246 -3.51 -13.68 -6.04
CA GLU A 246 -2.51 -12.63 -6.22
C GLU A 246 -2.86 -11.47 -5.29
N VAL A 247 -2.91 -11.71 -3.97
CA VAL A 247 -2.91 -10.60 -3.01
C VAL A 247 -1.48 -10.40 -2.56
N GLU A 248 -0.91 -9.26 -2.96
CA GLU A 248 0.29 -8.74 -2.35
C GLU A 248 -0.12 -7.63 -1.40
N ALA A 249 0.60 -7.47 -0.28
CA ALA A 249 0.43 -6.23 0.47
C ALA A 249 0.97 -5.08 -0.39
N TRP A 250 0.23 -4.00 -0.55
CA TRP A 250 0.63 -2.88 -1.38
C TRP A 250 0.80 -1.61 -0.56
N PHE A 251 1.65 -0.70 -1.05
CA PHE A 251 1.93 0.59 -0.45
C PHE A 251 1.90 1.66 -1.53
N GLY A 252 1.10 2.70 -1.33
CA GLY A 252 0.89 3.73 -2.34
C GLY A 252 0.57 5.09 -1.77
N PHE A 253 0.91 6.12 -2.55
CA PHE A 253 0.69 7.51 -2.17
C PHE A 253 -0.66 8.01 -2.68
N PHE A 254 -1.33 8.78 -1.83
CA PHE A 254 -2.59 9.46 -2.13
C PHE A 254 -2.50 10.95 -1.80
N VAL A 255 -3.29 11.75 -2.49
CA VAL A 255 -3.62 13.14 -2.12
C VAL A 255 -5.12 13.25 -1.80
N PRO A 256 -5.57 14.25 -1.02
CA PRO A 256 -6.99 14.46 -0.78
C PRO A 256 -7.74 14.82 -2.07
N ARG A 257 -9.02 14.47 -2.14
CA ARG A 257 -9.92 14.93 -3.21
C ARG A 257 -9.88 16.45 -3.35
N GLY A 258 -9.79 16.93 -4.59
CA GLY A 258 -9.72 18.36 -4.90
C GLY A 258 -8.31 18.93 -4.96
N THR A 259 -7.27 18.09 -4.78
CA THR A 259 -5.89 18.54 -4.94
C THR A 259 -5.67 18.97 -6.39
N PRO A 260 -5.10 20.17 -6.64
CA PRO A 260 -4.84 20.65 -8.00
C PRO A 260 -4.06 19.64 -8.84
N GLU A 261 -4.48 19.47 -10.09
CA GLU A 261 -3.94 18.45 -10.99
C GLU A 261 -2.43 18.60 -11.23
N ASN A 262 -1.95 19.85 -11.32
CA ASN A 262 -0.53 20.16 -11.46
C ASN A 262 0.28 19.70 -10.24
N ILE A 263 -0.26 19.82 -9.03
CA ILE A 263 0.38 19.36 -7.79
C ILE A 263 0.40 17.84 -7.74
N LYS A 264 -0.73 17.19 -8.07
CA LYS A 264 -0.82 15.72 -8.15
C LYS A 264 0.22 15.16 -9.14
N ASN A 265 0.33 15.77 -10.32
CA ASN A 265 1.26 15.33 -11.35
C ASN A 265 2.71 15.55 -10.96
N MET A 266 3.03 16.69 -10.32
CA MET A 266 4.37 16.94 -9.78
C MET A 266 4.76 15.90 -8.72
N LEU A 267 3.87 15.61 -7.76
CA LEU A 267 4.10 14.60 -6.74
C LEU A 267 4.25 13.20 -7.34
N SER A 268 3.39 12.84 -8.29
CA SER A 268 3.46 11.55 -9.00
C SER A 268 4.80 11.40 -9.72
N GLN A 269 5.19 12.39 -10.52
CA GLN A 269 6.47 12.37 -11.24
C GLN A 269 7.66 12.26 -10.27
N ALA A 270 7.66 13.02 -9.18
CA ALA A 270 8.72 12.98 -8.18
C ALA A 270 8.83 11.58 -7.53
N LEU A 271 7.70 11.04 -7.05
CA LEU A 271 7.65 9.76 -6.38
C LEU A 271 8.01 8.59 -7.31
N ILE A 272 7.47 8.56 -8.53
CA ILE A 272 7.80 7.55 -9.54
C ILE A 272 9.30 7.57 -9.85
N ASN A 273 9.87 8.75 -10.08
CA ASN A 273 11.30 8.88 -10.37
C ASN A 273 12.15 8.38 -9.19
N ILE A 274 11.80 8.72 -7.96
CA ILE A 274 12.53 8.29 -6.75
C ILE A 274 12.52 6.77 -6.63
N VAL A 275 11.36 6.13 -6.71
CA VAL A 275 11.26 4.67 -6.47
C VAL A 275 11.93 3.85 -7.57
N GLN A 276 12.09 4.42 -8.76
CA GLN A 276 12.78 3.80 -9.90
C GLN A 276 14.30 4.02 -9.90
N GLN A 277 14.85 4.88 -9.03
CA GLN A 277 16.30 5.01 -8.87
C GLN A 277 16.91 3.66 -8.46
N SER A 278 18.05 3.29 -9.06
CA SER A 278 18.62 1.94 -8.92
C SER A 278 18.97 1.57 -7.48
N ASP A 279 19.50 2.53 -6.72
CA ASP A 279 19.86 2.36 -5.31
C ASP A 279 18.62 2.25 -4.41
N VAL A 280 17.59 3.06 -4.66
CA VAL A 280 16.30 2.98 -3.97
C VAL A 280 15.63 1.64 -4.25
N LYS A 281 15.57 1.25 -5.53
CA LYS A 281 15.03 -0.04 -5.95
C LYS A 281 15.76 -1.20 -5.28
N ALA A 282 17.10 -1.21 -5.33
CA ALA A 282 17.89 -2.25 -4.68
C ALA A 282 17.65 -2.30 -3.16
N LYS A 283 17.55 -1.15 -2.49
CA LYS A 283 17.26 -1.06 -1.05
C LYS A 283 15.87 -1.55 -0.67
N LEU A 284 14.87 -1.32 -1.51
CA LEU A 284 13.51 -1.83 -1.33
C LEU A 284 13.48 -3.34 -1.59
N GLU A 285 14.11 -3.80 -2.66
CA GLU A 285 14.16 -5.22 -3.03
C GLU A 285 14.96 -6.05 -2.04
N SER A 286 16.03 -5.51 -1.43
CA SER A 286 16.76 -6.17 -0.34
C SER A 286 15.94 -6.32 0.94
N GLN A 287 14.84 -5.58 1.06
CA GLN A 287 13.84 -5.70 2.14
C GLN A 287 12.61 -6.51 1.70
N GLY A 288 12.68 -7.17 0.54
CA GLY A 288 11.64 -8.06 0.04
C GLY A 288 10.50 -7.36 -0.69
N PHE A 289 10.57 -6.05 -0.90
CA PHE A 289 9.56 -5.33 -1.69
C PHE A 289 9.78 -5.54 -3.18
N ARG A 290 8.70 -5.46 -3.94
CA ARG A 290 8.72 -5.31 -5.39
C ARG A 290 8.37 -3.88 -5.73
N VAL A 291 9.29 -3.17 -6.37
CA VAL A 291 9.04 -1.79 -6.82
C VAL A 291 8.01 -1.79 -7.94
N VAL A 292 7.07 -0.84 -7.87
CA VAL A 292 6.03 -0.64 -8.88
C VAL A 292 6.21 0.71 -9.57
N GLY A 293 6.01 1.83 -8.85
CA GLY A 293 6.13 3.18 -9.41
C GLY A 293 5.24 3.42 -10.64
N ASN A 294 3.97 3.05 -10.55
CA ASN A 294 3.02 3.14 -11.67
C ASN A 294 2.37 4.53 -11.79
N THR A 295 1.66 4.77 -12.89
CA THR A 295 0.96 6.06 -13.08
C THR A 295 -0.25 6.20 -12.13
N PRO A 296 -0.73 7.44 -11.87
CA PRO A 296 -1.94 7.67 -11.09
C PRO A 296 -3.14 6.85 -11.58
N ASP A 297 -3.33 6.75 -12.90
CA ASP A 297 -4.43 6.02 -13.51
C ASP A 297 -4.31 4.50 -13.30
N GLN A 298 -3.09 3.96 -13.42
CA GLN A 298 -2.83 2.55 -13.14
C GLN A 298 -3.08 2.23 -11.67
N PHE A 299 -2.65 3.11 -10.76
CA PHE A 299 -2.92 2.91 -9.33
C PHE A 299 -4.40 3.05 -9.02
N SER A 300 -5.12 3.98 -9.65
CA SER A 300 -6.57 4.13 -9.48
C SER A 300 -7.35 2.90 -9.90
N LYS A 301 -7.03 2.33 -11.07
CA LYS A 301 -7.63 1.06 -11.53
C LYS A 301 -7.37 -0.07 -10.55
N PHE A 302 -6.12 -0.21 -10.07
CA PHE A 302 -5.76 -1.20 -9.07
C PHE A 302 -6.54 -0.99 -7.77
N TYR A 303 -6.56 0.21 -7.23
CA TYR A 303 -7.17 0.53 -5.93
C TYR A 303 -8.68 0.25 -5.92
N LEU A 304 -9.39 0.63 -6.99
CA LEU A 304 -10.82 0.32 -7.11
C LEU A 304 -11.07 -1.19 -7.26
N SER A 305 -10.23 -1.88 -8.03
CA SER A 305 -10.31 -3.34 -8.15
C SER A 305 -10.04 -4.06 -6.83
N ASP A 306 -9.08 -3.57 -6.05
CA ASP A 306 -8.73 -4.11 -4.73
C ASP A 306 -9.87 -3.91 -3.72
N ILE A 307 -10.53 -2.74 -3.74
CA ILE A 307 -11.76 -2.50 -2.97
C ILE A 307 -12.82 -3.56 -3.30
N GLU A 308 -13.11 -3.81 -4.58
CA GLU A 308 -14.12 -4.79 -4.98
C GLU A 308 -13.72 -6.23 -4.63
N LYS A 309 -12.43 -6.57 -4.78
CA LYS A 309 -11.88 -7.87 -4.41
C LYS A 309 -12.04 -8.13 -2.91
N ASN A 310 -11.69 -7.15 -2.08
CA ASN A 310 -11.81 -7.25 -0.62
C ASN A 310 -13.27 -7.36 -0.18
N GLY A 311 -14.20 -6.64 -0.81
CA GLY A 311 -15.62 -6.75 -0.53
C GLY A 311 -16.17 -8.16 -0.80
N ARG A 312 -15.75 -8.80 -1.89
CA ARG A 312 -16.12 -10.19 -2.19
C ARG A 312 -15.54 -11.16 -1.16
N ALA A 313 -14.25 -11.01 -0.82
CA ALA A 313 -13.57 -11.88 0.14
C ALA A 313 -14.21 -11.79 1.53
N ILE A 314 -14.52 -10.59 2.03
CA ILE A 314 -15.17 -10.40 3.33
C ILE A 314 -16.58 -11.00 3.33
N LYS A 315 -17.31 -10.87 2.24
CA LYS A 315 -18.64 -11.49 2.12
C LYS A 315 -18.54 -13.02 2.24
N LEU A 316 -17.56 -13.64 1.59
CA LEU A 316 -17.28 -15.09 1.72
C LEU A 316 -16.99 -15.47 3.18
N ILE A 317 -16.11 -14.72 3.86
CA ILE A 317 -15.77 -14.96 5.27
C ILE A 317 -17.03 -14.87 6.16
N SER A 318 -17.87 -13.86 5.95
CA SER A 318 -19.09 -13.66 6.76
C SER A 318 -20.17 -14.71 6.55
N THR A 319 -20.19 -15.39 5.40
CA THR A 319 -21.20 -16.41 5.08
C THR A 319 -20.81 -17.78 5.65
N ASN A 320 -19.54 -17.95 6.05
CA ASN A 320 -18.97 -19.18 6.60
C ASN A 320 -18.88 -19.17 8.14
N LYS A 321 -19.37 -18.13 8.81
CA LYS A 321 -19.57 -18.06 10.27
C LYS A 321 -21.00 -18.44 10.62
#